data_AF-A0A431IJ90-F1
#
_entry.id   AF-A0A431IJ90-F1
#
_cell.length_a   1.000
_cell.length_b   1.000
_cell.length_c   1.000
_cell.angle_alpha   90.00
_cell.angle_beta   90.00
_cell.angle_gamma   90.00
#
_symmetry.space_group_name_H-M   'P 1'
#
loop_
_entity.id
_entity.type
_entity.pdbx_description
1 polymer ?
#
loop_
_entity_poly.entity_id
_entity_poly.type
_entity_poly.pdbx_seq_one_letter_code
_entity_poly.pdbx_strand_id
1 'polypeptide(L)'
;MNDGSALRAPVAARRRIQRGAAVLLAAGLLIGSAACSSDDAASESTTTTAPDPGDGGTGGGGDLDAYCDASVALDQIFQSIDPEDAEGFAAALDDAAPIVADLEAAAPAELHEHVAVLVASFGKVKESGDASAFETEEVDAADAAAHEFDLANCDLTKVAVTAGDFHFTGDLPTEAGRVSIEMTNEGAEPHLMIVARKKDDVDGSAQAAFEAIEGEEDFPKSFDQMVSIWTAPGDSDYGMGELTPGEYVAFCPIPVGSTADGEGDGPPHFAQGMVETFTVA
;
A
#
# COMPACT_ATOMS: atom_id res chain seq x y z
N MET A 1 -28.18 16.74 -3.04
CA MET A 1 -27.03 16.42 -2.17
C MET A 1 -27.30 15.03 -1.64
N ASN A 2 -26.54 14.05 -2.15
CA ASN A 2 -26.58 12.68 -1.67
C ASN A 2 -26.15 12.68 -0.20
N ASP A 3 -26.93 12.08 0.70
CA ASP A 3 -26.64 12.11 2.14
C ASP A 3 -25.52 11.14 2.56
N GLY A 4 -24.96 10.44 1.57
CA GLY A 4 -23.80 9.57 1.71
C GLY A 4 -24.10 8.27 2.45
N SER A 5 -25.35 7.99 2.82
CA SER A 5 -25.72 6.74 3.50
C SER A 5 -25.40 5.48 2.70
N ALA A 6 -25.10 5.63 1.42
CA ALA A 6 -25.08 4.55 0.45
C ALA A 6 -23.68 4.02 0.08
N LEU A 7 -22.60 4.66 0.53
CA LEU A 7 -21.20 4.23 0.32
C LEU A 7 -20.51 3.83 1.63
N ARG A 8 -21.27 3.33 2.62
CA ARG A 8 -20.71 2.93 3.92
C ARG A 8 -20.01 1.58 3.78
N ALA A 9 -18.68 1.59 3.68
CA ALA A 9 -17.87 0.38 3.74
C ALA A 9 -17.63 -0.03 5.21
N PRO A 10 -17.83 -1.31 5.59
CA PRO A 10 -17.58 -1.80 6.95
C PRO A 10 -16.12 -1.59 7.37
N VAL A 11 -15.86 -0.63 8.28
CA VAL A 11 -14.51 -0.34 8.83
C VAL A 11 -13.90 -1.56 9.55
N ALA A 12 -14.75 -2.40 10.15
CA ALA A 12 -14.33 -3.59 10.88
C ALA A 12 -13.69 -4.66 9.97
N ALA A 13 -14.03 -4.66 8.69
CA ALA A 13 -13.53 -5.61 7.72
C ALA A 13 -12.08 -5.29 7.32
N ARG A 14 -11.80 -4.05 6.92
CA ARG A 14 -10.48 -3.66 6.37
C ARG A 14 -9.34 -3.66 7.40
N ARG A 15 -9.67 -3.64 8.70
CA ARG A 15 -8.71 -3.74 9.82
C ARG A 15 -7.86 -5.02 9.80
N ARG A 16 -8.34 -6.09 9.14
CA ARG A 16 -7.72 -7.42 9.23
C ARG A 16 -6.65 -7.73 8.19
N ILE A 17 -6.53 -6.91 7.15
CA ILE A 17 -5.60 -7.17 6.05
C ILE A 17 -4.52 -6.08 5.95
N GLN A 18 -4.78 -4.85 6.40
CA GLN A 18 -3.88 -3.70 6.23
C GLN A 18 -3.35 -3.16 7.57
N ARG A 19 -2.54 -3.93 8.32
CA ARG A 19 -1.83 -3.39 9.48
C ARG A 19 -0.36 -3.79 9.40
N GLY A 20 0.51 -2.79 9.21
CA GLY A 20 1.95 -3.02 9.14
C GLY A 20 2.82 -1.77 9.32
N ALA A 21 2.58 -0.90 10.31
CA ALA A 21 3.62 0.06 10.75
C ALA A 21 3.41 0.63 12.17
N ALA A 22 3.63 -0.18 13.21
CA ALA A 22 3.85 0.36 14.55
C ALA A 22 5.26 0.97 14.65
N VAL A 23 5.39 2.29 14.44
CA VAL A 23 6.65 3.02 14.59
C VAL A 23 7.06 3.10 16.07
N LEU A 24 8.08 2.32 16.46
CA LEU A 24 8.79 2.51 17.74
C LEU A 24 9.84 3.61 17.60
N LEU A 25 9.51 4.81 18.07
CA LEU A 25 10.45 5.90 18.32
C LEU A 25 11.48 5.51 19.40
N ALA A 26 12.70 5.14 19.00
CA ALA A 26 13.84 5.04 19.90
C ALA A 26 14.75 6.28 19.74
N ALA A 27 14.60 7.22 20.67
CA ALA A 27 15.47 8.40 20.81
C ALA A 27 16.93 7.98 21.14
N GLY A 28 17.88 8.59 20.45
CA GLY A 28 19.31 8.28 20.59
C GLY A 28 19.99 8.83 21.84
N LEU A 29 21.18 8.28 22.14
CA LEU A 29 22.26 9.01 22.79
C LEU A 29 23.64 8.40 22.43
N LEU A 30 24.56 9.30 22.03
CA LEU A 30 25.93 9.08 21.56
C LEU A 30 26.95 8.84 22.71
N ILE A 31 28.19 8.51 22.27
CA ILE A 31 29.53 8.56 22.93
C ILE A 31 29.96 7.16 23.44
N GLY A 32 31.13 6.58 23.12
CA GLY A 32 32.37 7.09 22.54
C GLY A 32 33.43 5.97 22.40
N SER A 33 34.58 6.38 21.88
CA SER A 33 35.63 5.66 21.14
C SER A 33 36.67 4.82 21.92
N ALA A 34 37.53 4.14 21.12
CA ALA A 34 38.91 3.65 21.33
C ALA A 34 39.04 2.11 21.52
N ALA A 35 40.06 1.38 21.03
CA ALA A 35 41.19 1.58 20.12
C ALA A 35 41.93 0.22 19.98
N CYS A 36 42.92 0.15 19.09
CA CYS A 36 44.00 -0.86 18.91
C CYS A 36 43.63 -2.08 18.06
N SER A 37 44.44 -2.57 17.11
CA SER A 37 45.90 -2.64 17.07
C SER A 37 46.44 -2.76 15.63
N SER A 38 47.64 -2.20 15.43
CA SER A 38 48.50 -2.19 14.24
C SER A 38 49.15 -3.55 13.90
N ASP A 39 49.49 -3.82 12.63
CA ASP A 39 50.87 -3.67 12.09
C ASP A 39 51.05 -4.20 10.64
N ASP A 40 52.01 -3.56 9.96
CA ASP A 40 52.37 -3.54 8.54
C ASP A 40 52.80 -4.85 7.84
N ALA A 41 52.55 -4.94 6.52
CA ALA A 41 53.53 -5.48 5.57
C ALA A 41 53.29 -5.05 4.10
N ALA A 42 54.25 -4.27 3.59
CA ALA A 42 54.85 -4.30 2.25
C ALA A 42 54.02 -3.91 1.00
N SER A 43 54.44 -2.79 0.41
CA SER A 43 54.19 -2.38 -0.98
C SER A 43 54.75 -3.36 -2.01
N GLU A 44 53.93 -3.72 -3.00
CA GLU A 44 54.39 -3.92 -4.38
C GLU A 44 53.55 -3.05 -5.32
N SER A 45 54.27 -2.32 -6.16
CA SER A 45 53.75 -1.37 -7.14
C SER A 45 53.45 -2.12 -8.43
N THR A 46 52.17 -2.31 -8.76
CA THR A 46 51.71 -2.70 -10.09
C THR A 46 50.67 -1.71 -10.59
N THR A 47 51.10 -0.84 -11.49
CA THR A 47 50.24 0.01 -12.31
C THR A 47 49.28 -0.86 -13.11
N THR A 48 47.99 -0.83 -12.78
CA THR A 48 46.93 -1.31 -13.67
C THR A 48 45.77 -0.33 -13.66
N THR A 49 45.46 0.13 -14.86
CA THR A 49 44.34 0.92 -15.37
C THR A 49 43.08 0.97 -14.48
N ALA A 50 42.58 2.18 -14.24
CA ALA A 50 41.26 2.44 -13.66
C ALA A 50 40.14 1.83 -14.54
N PRO A 51 39.16 1.11 -13.96
CA PRO A 51 37.92 0.82 -14.66
C PRO A 51 37.05 2.07 -14.75
N ASP A 52 36.44 2.22 -15.92
CA ASP A 52 35.37 3.14 -16.29
C ASP A 52 34.17 3.05 -15.30
N PRO A 53 33.48 4.15 -14.95
CA PRO A 53 32.23 4.09 -14.20
C PRO A 53 31.10 3.67 -15.14
N GLY A 54 31.01 2.37 -15.39
CA GLY A 54 30.03 1.82 -16.31
C GLY A 54 29.97 0.31 -16.25
N ASP A 55 29.48 -0.23 -15.12
CA ASP A 55 28.76 -1.50 -15.08
C ASP A 55 28.11 -1.66 -13.68
N GLY A 56 26.81 -1.43 -13.57
CA GLY A 56 26.02 -1.66 -12.36
C GLY A 56 25.69 -3.14 -12.18
N GLY A 57 26.72 -3.99 -12.18
CA GLY A 57 26.57 -5.44 -12.21
C GLY A 57 26.43 -6.09 -10.84
N THR A 58 25.19 -6.54 -10.57
CA THR A 58 24.81 -7.84 -9.96
C THR A 58 25.05 -8.07 -8.46
N GLY A 59 23.96 -8.07 -7.71
CA GLY A 59 23.78 -8.89 -6.50
C GLY A 59 22.40 -9.55 -6.52
N GLY A 60 22.33 -10.88 -6.40
CA GLY A 60 21.18 -11.53 -5.76
C GLY A 60 20.02 -12.11 -6.57
N GLY A 61 20.16 -12.43 -7.86
CA GLY A 61 19.48 -13.56 -8.53
C GLY A 61 17.95 -13.74 -8.44
N GLY A 62 17.16 -12.70 -8.69
CA GLY A 62 15.71 -12.77 -8.97
C GLY A 62 15.37 -12.00 -10.27
N ASP A 63 14.18 -12.22 -10.82
CA ASP A 63 13.64 -11.39 -11.92
C ASP A 63 12.98 -10.16 -11.30
N LEU A 64 13.75 -9.08 -11.12
CA LEU A 64 13.31 -7.89 -10.38
C LEU A 64 12.03 -7.28 -10.96
N ASP A 65 11.92 -7.19 -12.29
CA ASP A 65 10.74 -6.64 -12.94
C ASP A 65 9.50 -7.50 -12.62
N ALA A 66 9.63 -8.83 -12.68
CA ALA A 66 8.56 -9.75 -12.35
C ALA A 66 8.18 -9.72 -10.86
N TYR A 67 9.16 -9.57 -9.96
CA TYR A 67 8.91 -9.38 -8.53
C TYR A 67 8.12 -8.10 -8.27
N CYS A 68 8.54 -6.98 -8.87
CA CYS A 68 7.88 -5.70 -8.70
C CYS A 68 6.46 -5.68 -9.31
N ASP A 69 6.25 -6.30 -10.47
CA ASP A 69 4.90 -6.49 -11.04
C ASP A 69 4.01 -7.30 -10.10
N ALA A 70 4.53 -8.40 -9.55
CA ALA A 70 3.79 -9.24 -8.63
C ALA A 70 3.47 -8.54 -7.31
N SER A 71 4.41 -7.74 -6.76
CA SER A 71 4.20 -6.99 -5.51
C SER A 71 3.04 -5.99 -5.65
N VAL A 72 3.06 -5.16 -6.70
CA VAL A 72 1.98 -4.19 -6.95
C VAL A 72 0.64 -4.89 -7.22
N ALA A 73 0.63 -5.95 -8.04
CA ALA A 73 -0.59 -6.68 -8.35
C ALA A 73 -1.20 -7.35 -7.10
N LEU A 74 -0.35 -7.93 -6.24
CA LEU A 74 -0.78 -8.58 -5.01
C LEU A 74 -1.40 -7.56 -4.04
N ASP A 75 -0.73 -6.42 -3.87
CA ASP A 75 -1.21 -5.35 -3.00
C ASP A 75 -2.56 -4.81 -3.47
N GLN A 76 -2.73 -4.57 -4.78
CA GLN A 76 -4.01 -4.15 -5.36
C GLN A 76 -5.15 -5.15 -5.11
N ILE A 77 -4.86 -6.46 -5.21
CA ILE A 77 -5.86 -7.49 -4.89
C ILE A 77 -6.29 -7.35 -3.43
N PHE A 78 -5.36 -7.37 -2.49
CA PHE A 78 -5.68 -7.30 -1.06
C PHE A 78 -6.38 -6.01 -0.65
N GLN A 79 -6.06 -4.89 -1.28
CA GLN A 79 -6.71 -3.60 -1.07
C GLN A 79 -8.18 -3.57 -1.52
N SER A 80 -8.57 -4.44 -2.46
CA SER A 80 -9.94 -4.51 -2.99
C SER A 80 -10.85 -5.48 -2.24
N ILE A 81 -10.30 -6.25 -1.31
CA ILE A 81 -11.02 -7.30 -0.59
C ILE A 81 -11.80 -6.72 0.59
N ASP A 82 -13.05 -7.17 0.71
CA ASP A 82 -13.80 -7.13 1.96
C ASP A 82 -13.71 -8.51 2.66
N PRO A 83 -12.98 -8.66 3.78
CA PRO A 83 -12.91 -9.94 4.49
C PRO A 83 -14.20 -10.35 5.21
N GLU A 84 -15.21 -9.47 5.32
CA GLU A 84 -16.54 -9.86 5.80
C GLU A 84 -17.36 -10.57 4.69
N ASP A 85 -17.02 -10.34 3.43
CA ASP A 85 -17.48 -11.16 2.30
C ASP A 85 -16.62 -12.42 2.20
N ALA A 86 -17.03 -13.47 2.92
CA ALA A 86 -16.30 -14.74 2.93
C ALA A 86 -16.15 -15.38 1.53
N GLU A 87 -17.10 -15.17 0.62
CA GLU A 87 -17.03 -15.72 -0.74
C GLU A 87 -16.05 -14.89 -1.59
N GLY A 88 -16.18 -13.56 -1.55
CA GLY A 88 -15.24 -12.64 -2.20
C GLY A 88 -13.80 -12.80 -1.69
N PHE A 89 -13.62 -12.97 -0.38
CA PHE A 89 -12.32 -13.20 0.23
C PHE A 89 -11.68 -14.50 -0.26
N ALA A 90 -12.45 -15.60 -0.29
CA ALA A 90 -11.95 -16.88 -0.79
C ALA A 90 -11.57 -16.81 -2.28
N ALA A 91 -12.39 -16.14 -3.10
CA ALA A 91 -12.10 -15.93 -4.52
C ALA A 91 -10.83 -15.10 -4.73
N ALA A 92 -10.65 -14.03 -3.96
CA ALA A 92 -9.44 -13.21 -4.05
C ALA A 92 -8.17 -13.96 -3.60
N LEU A 93 -8.27 -14.85 -2.60
CA LEU A 93 -7.17 -15.77 -2.25
C LEU A 93 -6.89 -16.82 -3.34
N ASP A 94 -7.87 -17.18 -4.17
CA ASP A 94 -7.64 -18.04 -5.34
C ASP A 94 -6.94 -17.25 -6.47
N ASP A 95 -7.35 -16.00 -6.71
CA ASP A 95 -6.75 -15.13 -7.72
C ASP A 95 -5.32 -14.67 -7.33
N ALA A 96 -5.07 -14.45 -6.04
CA ALA A 96 -3.76 -14.07 -5.51
C ALA A 96 -2.76 -15.24 -5.51
N ALA A 97 -3.20 -16.49 -5.39
CA ALA A 97 -2.32 -17.66 -5.27
C ALA A 97 -1.25 -17.79 -6.38
N PRO A 98 -1.57 -17.64 -7.68
CA PRO A 98 -0.55 -17.65 -8.72
C PRO A 98 0.44 -16.48 -8.59
N ILE A 99 -0.03 -15.28 -8.19
CA ILE A 99 0.82 -14.10 -8.03
C ILE A 99 1.76 -14.26 -6.83
N VAL A 100 1.30 -14.85 -5.73
CA VAL A 100 2.15 -15.19 -4.58
C VAL A 100 3.25 -16.17 -4.97
N ALA A 101 2.94 -17.15 -5.82
CA ALA A 101 3.94 -18.10 -6.32
C ALA A 101 4.96 -17.44 -7.26
N ASP A 102 4.51 -16.52 -8.12
CA ASP A 102 5.39 -15.75 -9.00
C ASP A 102 6.30 -14.80 -8.18
N LEU A 103 5.74 -14.14 -7.16
CA LEU A 103 6.47 -13.29 -6.21
C LEU A 103 7.54 -14.09 -5.46
N GLU A 104 7.20 -15.27 -4.92
CA GLU A 104 8.17 -16.16 -4.25
C GLU A 104 9.29 -16.60 -5.20
N ALA A 105 8.95 -16.93 -6.45
CA ALA A 105 9.93 -17.39 -7.43
C ALA A 105 10.85 -16.28 -7.94
N ALA A 106 10.34 -15.05 -8.03
CA ALA A 106 11.06 -13.88 -8.52
C ALA A 106 11.80 -13.12 -7.41
N ALA A 107 11.49 -13.40 -6.14
CA ALA A 107 12.03 -12.70 -4.97
C ALA A 107 13.57 -12.58 -5.01
N PRO A 108 14.11 -11.37 -4.83
CA PRO A 108 15.54 -11.18 -4.66
C PRO A 108 16.07 -11.91 -3.43
N ALA A 109 17.35 -12.32 -3.47
CA ALA A 109 17.95 -13.14 -2.41
C ALA A 109 17.89 -12.49 -1.01
N GLU A 110 17.93 -11.17 -0.93
CA GLU A 110 17.82 -10.42 0.33
C GLU A 110 16.40 -10.42 0.93
N LEU A 111 15.38 -10.67 0.11
CA LEU A 111 13.98 -10.74 0.53
C LEU A 111 13.48 -12.15 0.79
N HIS A 112 14.23 -13.20 0.43
CA HIS A 112 13.77 -14.59 0.55
C HIS A 112 13.22 -14.94 1.94
N GLU A 113 13.85 -14.48 3.02
CA GLU A 113 13.37 -14.76 4.38
C GLU A 113 12.04 -14.05 4.68
N HIS A 114 11.91 -12.78 4.27
CA HIS A 114 10.69 -12.00 4.43
C HIS A 114 9.54 -12.54 3.57
N VAL A 115 9.80 -12.81 2.29
CA VAL A 115 8.83 -13.40 1.37
C VAL A 115 8.38 -14.78 1.84
N ALA A 116 9.26 -15.61 2.39
CA ALA A 116 8.87 -16.89 2.96
C ALA A 116 7.88 -16.75 4.14
N VAL A 117 8.02 -15.72 4.98
CA VAL A 117 7.05 -15.40 6.05
C VAL A 117 5.69 -15.04 5.45
N LEU A 118 5.68 -14.13 4.47
CA LEU A 118 4.45 -13.68 3.80
C LEU A 118 3.72 -14.83 3.10
N VAL A 119 4.45 -15.65 2.34
CA VAL A 119 3.92 -16.86 1.65
C VAL A 119 3.38 -17.87 2.66
N ALA A 120 4.09 -18.11 3.75
CA ALA A 120 3.63 -19.03 4.79
C ALA A 120 2.35 -18.52 5.48
N SER A 121 2.24 -17.21 5.71
CA SER A 121 1.03 -16.60 6.24
C SER A 121 -0.14 -16.74 5.25
N PHE A 122 0.08 -16.39 3.98
CA PHE A 122 -0.90 -16.57 2.91
C PHE A 122 -1.42 -18.01 2.84
N GLY A 123 -0.52 -19.00 2.91
CA GLY A 123 -0.89 -20.42 2.94
C GLY A 123 -1.79 -20.78 4.13
N LYS A 124 -1.52 -20.26 5.32
CA LYS A 124 -2.37 -20.47 6.51
C LYS A 124 -3.75 -19.85 6.33
N VAL A 125 -3.83 -18.64 5.79
CA VAL A 125 -5.11 -17.96 5.52
C VAL A 125 -5.91 -18.75 4.49
N LYS A 126 -5.28 -19.20 3.40
CA LYS A 126 -5.92 -20.00 2.37
C LYS A 126 -6.45 -21.35 2.89
N GLU A 127 -5.73 -21.99 3.81
CA GLU A 127 -6.15 -23.26 4.41
C GLU A 127 -7.29 -23.08 5.42
N SER A 128 -7.22 -22.03 6.25
CA SER A 128 -8.10 -21.87 7.42
C SER A 128 -9.27 -20.92 7.19
N GLY A 129 -9.17 -19.99 6.23
CA GLY A 129 -10.04 -18.83 6.06
C GLY A 129 -9.87 -17.76 7.14
N ASP A 130 -8.89 -17.89 8.04
CA ASP A 130 -8.68 -16.97 9.16
C ASP A 130 -7.67 -15.88 8.80
N ALA A 131 -8.16 -14.68 8.48
CA ALA A 131 -7.34 -13.53 8.13
C ALA A 131 -6.38 -13.07 9.24
N SER A 132 -6.61 -13.47 10.50
CA SER A 132 -5.72 -13.06 11.62
C SER A 132 -4.29 -13.60 11.49
N ALA A 133 -4.05 -14.58 10.61
CA ALA A 133 -2.69 -15.02 10.30
C ALA A 133 -1.87 -13.94 9.55
N PHE A 134 -2.50 -12.97 8.88
CA PHE A 134 -1.82 -11.80 8.33
C PHE A 134 -1.45 -10.77 9.41
N GLU A 135 -2.13 -10.76 10.56
CA GLU A 135 -2.00 -9.72 11.60
C GLU A 135 -0.94 -10.04 12.68
N THR A 136 0.21 -10.59 12.29
CA THR A 136 1.25 -10.98 13.24
C THR A 136 2.47 -10.07 13.13
N GLU A 137 3.14 -9.79 14.26
CA GLU A 137 4.36 -8.94 14.29
C GLU A 137 5.45 -9.41 13.30
N GLU A 138 5.51 -10.72 13.01
CA GLU A 138 6.46 -11.29 12.05
C GLU A 138 6.07 -10.94 10.59
N VAL A 139 4.76 -10.98 10.28
CA VAL A 139 4.23 -10.57 8.98
C VAL A 139 4.40 -9.07 8.79
N ASP A 140 4.05 -8.25 9.79
CA ASP A 140 4.23 -6.79 9.75
C ASP A 140 5.69 -6.42 9.46
N ALA A 141 6.64 -7.09 10.13
CA ALA A 141 8.06 -6.84 9.91
C ALA A 141 8.56 -7.30 8.52
N ALA A 142 7.99 -8.39 7.98
CA ALA A 142 8.32 -8.89 6.66
C ALA A 142 7.75 -8.00 5.55
N ASP A 143 6.52 -7.52 5.72
CA ASP A 143 5.85 -6.58 4.82
C ASP A 143 6.58 -5.24 4.77
N ALA A 144 6.92 -4.67 5.94
CA ALA A 144 7.71 -3.43 6.00
C ALA A 144 9.09 -3.56 5.31
N ALA A 145 9.75 -4.72 5.43
CA ALA A 145 11.02 -4.96 4.75
C ALA A 145 10.86 -5.11 3.23
N ALA A 146 9.80 -5.79 2.78
CA ALA A 146 9.46 -5.89 1.37
C ALA A 146 9.12 -4.51 0.77
N HIS A 147 8.32 -3.72 1.46
CA HIS A 147 7.96 -2.36 1.03
C HIS A 147 9.17 -1.41 0.95
N GLU A 148 10.06 -1.46 1.95
CA GLU A 148 11.31 -0.68 1.89
C GLU A 148 12.14 -1.04 0.66
N PHE A 149 12.20 -2.33 0.32
CA PHE A 149 12.84 -2.79 -0.90
C PHE A 149 12.10 -2.32 -2.16
N ASP A 150 10.77 -2.42 -2.20
CA ASP A 150 9.94 -2.03 -3.34
C ASP A 150 10.11 -0.54 -3.67
N LEU A 151 10.09 0.33 -2.65
CA LEU A 151 10.35 1.76 -2.81
C LEU A 151 11.73 2.06 -3.41
N ALA A 152 12.72 1.24 -3.10
CA ALA A 152 14.08 1.43 -3.57
C ALA A 152 14.35 0.84 -4.97
N ASN A 153 13.58 -0.16 -5.39
CA ASN A 153 13.94 -1.00 -6.54
C ASN A 153 12.84 -1.18 -7.60
N CYS A 154 11.59 -0.82 -7.32
CA CYS A 154 10.45 -1.12 -8.19
C CYS A 154 9.92 0.06 -9.03
N ASP A 155 10.71 1.14 -9.15
CA ASP A 155 10.35 2.37 -9.87
C ASP A 155 9.01 2.97 -9.40
N LEU A 156 8.74 2.88 -8.08
CA LEU A 156 7.54 3.44 -7.47
C LEU A 156 7.64 4.96 -7.35
N THR A 157 6.63 5.67 -7.86
CA THR A 157 6.43 7.08 -7.49
C THR A 157 5.84 7.14 -6.09
N LYS A 158 6.68 7.47 -5.10
CA LYS A 158 6.26 7.64 -3.70
C LYS A 158 5.54 8.99 -3.51
N VAL A 159 4.31 8.96 -2.99
CA VAL A 159 3.49 10.14 -2.72
C VAL A 159 3.06 10.17 -1.26
N ALA A 160 3.45 11.23 -0.55
CA ALA A 160 3.02 11.43 0.83
C ALA A 160 1.66 12.13 0.89
N VAL A 161 0.73 11.57 1.66
CA VAL A 161 -0.59 12.13 1.94
C VAL A 161 -0.79 12.22 3.44
N THR A 162 -1.37 13.32 3.91
CA THR A 162 -1.86 13.45 5.28
C THR A 162 -3.38 13.47 5.28
N ALA A 163 -3.99 12.54 6.02
CA ALA A 163 -5.40 12.56 6.35
C ALA A 163 -5.61 13.36 7.64
N GLY A 164 -6.48 14.36 7.58
CA GLY A 164 -6.99 15.06 8.76
C GLY A 164 -8.51 15.03 8.76
N ASP A 165 -9.12 15.62 9.79
CA ASP A 165 -10.58 15.59 9.94
C ASP A 165 -11.28 16.09 8.66
N PHE A 166 -11.86 15.13 7.94
CA PHE A 166 -12.65 15.31 6.71
C PHE A 166 -11.90 15.91 5.51
N HIS A 167 -10.58 15.75 5.43
CA HIS A 167 -9.81 16.20 4.26
C HIS A 167 -8.51 15.41 4.07
N PHE A 168 -8.03 15.39 2.84
CA PHE A 168 -6.67 14.94 2.50
C PHE A 168 -5.80 16.14 2.15
N THR A 169 -4.50 16.05 2.42
CA THR A 169 -3.49 17.00 1.94
C THR A 169 -2.30 16.23 1.38
N GLY A 170 -1.72 16.75 0.30
CA GLY A 170 -0.63 16.10 -0.43
C GLY A 170 -0.77 16.33 -1.93
N ASP A 171 0.31 16.15 -2.67
CA ASP A 171 0.30 16.26 -4.13
C ASP A 171 0.00 14.87 -4.72
N LEU A 172 -1.27 14.61 -5.04
CA LEU A 172 -1.69 13.34 -5.65
C LEU A 172 -0.96 13.10 -6.99
N PRO A 173 -0.72 11.83 -7.38
CA PRO A 173 0.02 11.51 -8.59
C PRO A 173 -0.59 12.14 -9.85
N THR A 174 0.25 12.74 -10.69
CA THR A 174 -0.17 13.32 -11.99
C THR A 174 0.38 12.58 -13.21
N GLU A 175 1.26 11.60 -13.01
CA GLU A 175 1.90 10.82 -14.07
C GLU A 175 1.50 9.35 -13.95
N ALA A 176 1.33 8.68 -15.09
CA ALA A 176 1.05 7.24 -15.12
C ALA A 176 2.28 6.42 -14.67
N GLY A 177 2.01 5.23 -14.15
CA GLY A 177 3.02 4.29 -13.65
C GLY A 177 2.69 3.76 -12.26
N ARG A 178 3.63 2.97 -11.72
CA ARG A 178 3.52 2.44 -10.36
C ARG A 178 3.68 3.56 -9.34
N VAL A 179 2.79 3.56 -8.35
CA VAL A 179 2.81 4.50 -7.24
C VAL A 179 2.81 3.75 -5.92
N SER A 180 3.37 4.39 -4.90
CA SER A 180 3.07 4.07 -3.50
C SER A 180 2.55 5.34 -2.84
N ILE A 181 1.28 5.31 -2.44
CA ILE A 181 0.66 6.40 -1.69
C ILE A 181 0.85 6.07 -0.22
N GLU A 182 1.41 7.02 0.53
CA GLU A 182 1.89 6.85 1.89
C GLU A 182 1.10 7.81 2.77
N MET A 183 0.09 7.27 3.45
CA MET A 183 -0.87 8.06 4.21
C MET A 183 -0.51 8.10 5.69
N THR A 184 -0.48 9.30 6.27
CA THR A 184 -0.41 9.50 7.72
C THR A 184 -1.69 10.14 8.22
N ASN A 185 -2.24 9.63 9.32
CA ASN A 185 -3.46 10.18 9.91
C ASN A 185 -3.15 11.10 11.09
N GLU A 186 -3.36 12.39 10.89
CA GLU A 186 -3.26 13.44 11.93
C GLU A 186 -4.64 13.86 12.48
N GLY A 187 -5.72 13.25 11.98
CA GLY A 187 -7.09 13.46 12.41
C GLY A 187 -7.43 12.77 13.74
N ALA A 188 -8.63 13.06 14.25
CA ALA A 188 -9.16 12.47 15.47
C ALA A 188 -9.91 11.14 15.20
N GLU A 189 -10.40 10.95 13.98
CA GLU A 189 -11.08 9.73 13.52
C GLU A 189 -10.13 8.88 12.67
N PRO A 190 -10.35 7.54 12.57
CA PRO A 190 -9.67 6.77 11.54
C PRO A 190 -10.00 7.33 10.16
N HIS A 191 -9.13 7.10 9.18
CA HIS A 191 -9.36 7.50 7.79
C HIS A 191 -9.05 6.35 6.84
N LEU A 192 -9.89 6.22 5.82
CA LEU A 192 -9.76 5.28 4.72
C LEU A 192 -9.67 6.07 3.42
N MET A 193 -8.50 6.13 2.80
CA MET A 193 -8.38 6.68 1.44
C MET A 193 -8.70 5.58 0.43
N ILE A 194 -9.73 5.79 -0.39
CA ILE A 194 -9.94 5.04 -1.62
C ILE A 194 -9.56 5.94 -2.79
N VAL A 195 -8.62 5.49 -3.62
CA VAL A 195 -8.31 6.08 -4.92
C VAL A 195 -8.88 5.21 -6.01
N ALA A 196 -9.64 5.80 -6.92
CA ALA A 196 -10.30 5.06 -7.98
C ALA A 196 -10.27 5.82 -9.31
N ARG A 197 -10.04 5.08 -10.39
CA ARG A 197 -10.04 5.58 -11.76
C ARG A 197 -11.47 5.59 -12.29
N LYS A 198 -11.93 6.69 -12.88
CA LYS A 198 -13.19 6.72 -13.62
C LYS A 198 -13.03 5.86 -14.89
N LYS A 199 -14.00 5.02 -15.19
CA LYS A 199 -14.03 4.22 -16.42
C LYS A 199 -14.16 5.10 -17.66
N ASP A 200 -13.51 4.69 -18.75
CA ASP A 200 -13.45 5.47 -19.99
C ASP A 200 -14.81 5.60 -20.69
N ASP A 201 -15.73 4.68 -20.45
CA ASP A 201 -17.09 4.66 -21.01
C ASP A 201 -18.10 5.45 -20.17
N VAL A 202 -17.66 6.06 -19.06
CA VAL A 202 -18.50 6.90 -18.19
C VAL A 202 -18.41 8.36 -18.63
N ASP A 203 -19.55 8.89 -19.03
CA ASP A 203 -19.70 10.29 -19.45
C ASP A 203 -19.46 11.28 -18.30
N GLY A 204 -19.01 12.49 -18.64
CA GLY A 204 -18.78 13.58 -17.67
C GLY A 204 -17.42 13.48 -16.97
N SER A 205 -17.18 14.38 -16.01
CA SER A 205 -15.96 14.38 -15.20
C SER A 205 -16.02 13.33 -14.09
N ALA A 206 -14.86 12.98 -13.50
CA ALA A 206 -14.82 12.14 -12.29
C ALA A 206 -15.72 12.69 -11.16
N GLN A 207 -15.73 14.01 -10.95
CA GLN A 207 -16.60 14.63 -9.95
C GLN A 207 -18.08 14.36 -10.23
N ALA A 208 -18.53 14.57 -11.47
CA ALA A 208 -19.93 14.39 -11.83
C ALA A 208 -20.36 12.92 -11.74
N ALA A 209 -19.47 12.00 -12.14
CA ALA A 209 -19.69 10.57 -12.02
C ALA A 209 -19.78 10.14 -10.53
N PHE A 210 -18.88 10.64 -9.68
CA PHE A 210 -18.89 10.34 -8.25
C PHE A 210 -20.14 10.89 -7.54
N GLU A 211 -20.56 12.12 -7.86
CA GLU A 211 -21.80 12.71 -7.33
C GLU A 211 -23.07 11.96 -7.75
N ALA A 212 -23.02 11.22 -8.86
CA ALA A 212 -24.14 10.44 -9.38
C ALA A 212 -24.27 9.05 -8.77
N ILE A 213 -23.31 8.61 -7.93
CA ILE A 213 -23.36 7.31 -7.25
C ILE A 213 -24.48 7.34 -6.21
N GLU A 214 -25.49 6.47 -6.35
CA GLU A 214 -26.60 6.38 -5.40
C GLU A 214 -26.40 5.27 -4.36
N GLY A 215 -25.46 4.35 -4.59
CA GLY A 215 -25.03 3.33 -3.62
C GLY A 215 -23.74 2.61 -3.99
N GLU A 216 -23.22 1.81 -3.06
CA GLU A 216 -21.95 1.08 -3.20
C GLU A 216 -21.95 0.14 -4.40
N GLU A 217 -23.08 -0.47 -4.72
CA GLU A 217 -23.28 -1.29 -5.91
C GLU A 217 -23.18 -0.51 -7.24
N ASP A 218 -23.31 0.82 -7.21
CA ASP A 218 -23.12 1.69 -8.38
C ASP A 218 -21.67 2.10 -8.57
N PHE A 219 -20.86 2.12 -7.50
CA PHE A 219 -19.45 2.51 -7.56
C PHE A 219 -18.67 1.71 -8.62
N PRO A 220 -18.70 0.36 -8.64
CA PRO A 220 -17.98 -0.42 -9.65
C PRO A 220 -18.56 -0.29 -11.06
N LYS A 221 -19.72 0.37 -11.25
CA LYS A 221 -20.24 0.69 -12.60
C LYS A 221 -19.53 1.89 -13.22
N SER A 222 -18.94 2.76 -12.40
CA SER A 222 -18.33 4.01 -12.86
C SER A 222 -16.84 4.13 -12.58
N PHE A 223 -16.34 3.39 -11.59
CA PHE A 223 -14.95 3.47 -11.14
C PHE A 223 -14.31 2.10 -10.99
N ASP A 224 -13.01 2.04 -11.23
CA ASP A 224 -12.14 0.94 -10.85
C ASP A 224 -11.33 1.39 -9.62
N GLN A 225 -11.50 0.69 -8.49
CA GLN A 225 -10.71 0.97 -7.28
C GLN A 225 -9.25 0.55 -7.54
N MET A 226 -8.32 1.47 -7.29
CA MET A 226 -6.90 1.26 -7.57
C MET A 226 -6.06 1.13 -6.31
N VAL A 227 -6.36 1.95 -5.31
CA VAL A 227 -5.65 1.97 -4.02
C VAL A 227 -6.67 2.15 -2.88
N SER A 228 -6.44 1.48 -1.75
CA SER A 228 -7.17 1.59 -0.48
C SER A 228 -6.16 1.64 0.66
N ILE A 229 -6.25 2.62 1.55
CA ILE A 229 -5.36 2.74 2.70
C ILE A 229 -6.17 3.11 3.93
N TRP A 230 -6.14 2.27 4.96
CA TRP A 230 -6.77 2.55 6.26
C TRP A 230 -5.73 3.00 7.28
N THR A 231 -6.05 3.98 8.12
CA THR A 231 -5.16 4.44 9.18
C THR A 231 -5.95 4.83 10.42
N ALA A 232 -5.48 4.38 11.59
CA ALA A 232 -6.00 4.87 12.87
C ALA A 232 -5.43 6.27 13.17
N PRO A 233 -6.03 7.03 14.11
CA PRO A 233 -5.46 8.30 14.56
C PRO A 233 -4.01 8.15 15.05
N GLY A 234 -3.09 8.90 14.44
CA GLY A 234 -1.66 8.91 14.77
C GLY A 234 -0.82 7.84 14.07
N ASP A 235 -1.44 6.95 13.29
CA ASP A 235 -0.75 5.90 12.54
C ASP A 235 -0.47 6.33 11.08
N SER A 236 0.38 5.57 10.42
CA SER A 236 0.68 5.68 9.00
C SER A 236 0.57 4.31 8.34
N ASP A 237 0.21 4.30 7.06
CA ASP A 237 0.18 3.10 6.23
C ASP A 237 0.36 3.47 4.74
N TYR A 238 0.46 2.49 3.86
CA TYR A 238 0.61 2.71 2.42
C TYR A 238 -0.34 1.86 1.59
N GLY A 239 -0.43 2.21 0.32
CA GLY A 239 -1.05 1.38 -0.70
C GLY A 239 -0.38 1.63 -2.04
N MET A 240 -0.05 0.55 -2.73
CA MET A 240 0.57 0.54 -4.03
C MET A 240 -0.46 0.29 -5.12
N GLY A 241 -0.18 0.81 -6.30
CA GLY A 241 -1.00 0.56 -7.48
C GLY A 241 -0.34 1.02 -8.76
N GLU A 242 -0.86 0.54 -9.88
CA GLU A 242 -0.49 1.01 -11.22
C GLU A 242 -1.54 2.02 -11.71
N LEU A 243 -1.13 3.29 -11.88
CA LEU A 243 -2.02 4.32 -12.39
C LEU A 243 -1.87 4.45 -13.91
N THR A 244 -2.99 4.40 -14.62
CA THR A 244 -3.06 4.66 -16.06
C THR A 244 -3.62 6.05 -16.34
N PRO A 245 -3.38 6.64 -17.53
CA PRO A 245 -3.93 7.95 -17.87
C PRO A 245 -5.46 7.99 -17.70
N GLY A 246 -5.99 9.03 -17.06
CA GLY A 246 -7.42 9.14 -16.78
C GLY A 246 -7.78 10.13 -15.67
N GLU A 247 -9.07 10.25 -15.39
CA GLU A 247 -9.60 11.02 -14.26
C GLU A 247 -9.82 10.11 -13.06
N TYR A 248 -9.48 10.59 -11.88
CA TYR A 248 -9.52 9.83 -10.64
C TYR A 248 -10.30 10.58 -9.57
N VAL A 249 -10.77 9.83 -8.58
CA VAL A 249 -11.31 10.33 -7.32
C VAL A 249 -10.55 9.70 -6.15
N ALA A 250 -10.17 10.51 -5.17
CA ALA A 250 -9.71 10.10 -3.86
C ALA A 250 -10.77 10.49 -2.83
N PHE A 251 -11.28 9.56 -2.03
CA PHE A 251 -12.36 9.85 -1.08
C PHE A 251 -12.32 8.96 0.16
N CYS A 252 -12.99 9.39 1.23
CA CYS A 252 -13.13 8.61 2.45
C CYS A 252 -14.59 8.18 2.70
N PRO A 253 -14.93 6.87 2.60
CA PRO A 253 -16.30 6.38 2.71
C PRO A 253 -16.78 6.17 4.15
N ILE A 254 -15.88 6.16 5.14
CA ILE A 254 -16.24 5.72 6.49
C ILE A 254 -17.13 6.77 7.19
N PRO A 255 -18.07 6.34 8.05
CA PRO A 255 -18.96 7.26 8.75
C PRO A 255 -18.26 8.20 9.74
N VAL A 256 -18.76 9.42 9.88
CA VAL A 256 -18.44 10.30 11.01
C VAL A 256 -18.75 9.62 12.34
N GLY A 257 -17.84 9.74 13.31
CA GLY A 257 -17.90 9.09 14.60
C GLY A 257 -17.31 7.68 14.61
N SER A 258 -16.63 7.27 13.54
CA SER A 258 -15.91 6.00 13.51
C SER A 258 -14.76 5.99 14.50
N THR A 259 -14.43 4.81 15.01
CA THR A 259 -13.31 4.56 15.92
C THR A 259 -12.46 3.42 15.39
N ALA A 260 -11.32 3.17 16.03
CA ALA A 260 -10.48 2.02 15.68
C ALA A 260 -11.19 0.66 15.87
N ASP A 261 -12.29 0.61 16.62
CA ASP A 261 -12.98 -0.62 17.02
C ASP A 261 -14.42 -0.72 16.49
N GLY A 262 -14.87 0.24 15.68
CA GLY A 262 -16.24 0.19 15.14
C GLY A 262 -16.63 1.43 14.34
N GLU A 263 -17.68 1.26 13.54
CA GLU A 263 -18.21 2.31 12.68
C GLU A 263 -19.02 3.34 13.44
N GLY A 264 -18.96 4.57 12.94
CA GLY A 264 -19.86 5.65 13.37
C GLY A 264 -21.24 5.54 12.73
N ASP A 265 -22.18 6.31 13.27
CA ASP A 265 -23.55 6.40 12.75
C ASP A 265 -23.77 7.63 11.84
N GLY A 266 -22.78 8.51 11.72
CA GLY A 266 -22.88 9.75 10.96
C GLY A 266 -22.86 9.58 9.43
N PRO A 267 -23.01 10.67 8.66
CA PRO A 267 -22.74 10.64 7.22
C PRO A 267 -21.28 10.24 6.96
N PRO A 268 -20.94 9.72 5.77
CA PRO A 268 -19.56 9.39 5.44
C PRO A 268 -18.68 10.64 5.38
N HIS A 269 -17.37 10.47 5.59
CA HIS A 269 -16.40 11.57 5.58
C HIS A 269 -16.38 12.34 4.25
N PHE A 270 -16.57 11.68 3.09
CA PHE A 270 -16.65 12.39 1.81
C PHE A 270 -17.84 13.37 1.76
N ALA A 271 -18.94 13.09 2.45
CA ALA A 271 -20.08 14.00 2.52
C ALA A 271 -19.78 15.24 3.40
N GLN A 272 -18.71 15.19 4.20
CA GLN A 272 -18.16 16.34 4.92
C GLN A 272 -17.10 17.10 4.09
N GLY A 273 -16.75 16.63 2.89
CA GLY A 273 -15.76 17.24 2.01
C GLY A 273 -14.49 16.42 1.82
N MET A 274 -14.38 15.22 2.38
CA MET A 274 -13.21 14.34 2.22
C MET A 274 -13.24 13.60 0.88
N VAL A 275 -13.23 14.39 -0.20
CA VAL A 275 -13.21 13.95 -1.59
C VAL A 275 -12.40 14.94 -2.43
N GLU A 276 -11.54 14.42 -3.28
CA GLU A 276 -10.75 15.18 -4.24
C GLU A 276 -10.73 14.45 -5.58
N THR A 277 -10.71 15.19 -6.68
CA THR A 277 -10.54 14.62 -8.02
C THR A 277 -9.24 15.11 -8.64
N PHE A 278 -8.54 14.23 -9.34
CA PHE A 278 -7.27 14.54 -9.99
C PHE A 278 -7.17 13.85 -11.35
N THR A 279 -6.14 14.20 -12.12
CA THR A 279 -5.90 13.66 -13.45
C THR A 279 -4.50 13.11 -13.53
N VAL A 280 -4.38 11.90 -14.07
CA VAL A 280 -3.13 11.25 -14.43
C VAL A 280 -2.96 11.36 -15.94
N ALA A 281 -1.80 11.87 -16.38
CA ALA A 281 -1.47 12.11 -17.78
C ALA A 281 -0.84 10.89 -18.47
#